data_AF-A0A176J2D3-F1
#
_entry.id   AF-A0A176J2D3-F1
#
_cell.length_a   1.000
_cell.length_b   1.000
_cell.length_c   1.000
_cell.angle_alpha   90.00
_cell.angle_beta   90.00
_cell.angle_gamma   90.00
#
_symmetry.space_group_name_H-M   'P 1'
#
loop_
_entity.id
_entity.type
_entity.pdbx_description
1 polymer ?
#
loop_
_entity_poly.entity_id
_entity_poly.type
_entity_poly.pdbx_seq_one_letter_code
_entity_poly.pdbx_strand_id
1 'polypeptide(L)'
;MQHIKGKRHMLRALLLASIFLLLAGCQITHSKEVVNKVPKSPESTMAVKNLATGNEELVRYTASEHAISSNINNIDISIEALYNSNNKKYTYIMKMRDTGPIENQGKNGPYRYKILRITAGVEADNSTGQYKIYASSPLYKDGAEYKLEGSYVLFTDKQKFLEEQFLIEAFFTNDEPIDDREPGTLTLRGYFESGESILYD
;
A
#
# COMPACT_ATOMS: atom_id res chain seq x y z
N MET A 1 -46.40 51.99 -52.60
CA MET A 1 -45.25 51.03 -52.59
C MET A 1 -44.03 51.67 -51.91
N GLN A 2 -43.92 51.68 -50.57
CA GLN A 2 -42.71 52.22 -49.89
C GLN A 2 -42.32 51.51 -48.58
N HIS A 3 -42.65 50.22 -48.38
CA HIS A 3 -42.37 49.54 -47.10
C HIS A 3 -41.33 48.40 -47.11
N ILE A 4 -40.59 48.17 -48.21
CA ILE A 4 -39.72 46.98 -48.34
C ILE A 4 -38.22 47.29 -48.29
N LYS A 5 -37.78 48.56 -48.26
CA LYS A 5 -36.34 48.90 -48.27
C LYS A 5 -35.66 48.86 -46.89
N GLY A 6 -36.37 49.06 -45.78
CA GLY A 6 -35.76 49.14 -44.44
C GLY A 6 -35.25 47.82 -43.85
N LYS A 7 -35.90 46.68 -44.17
CA LYS A 7 -35.56 45.38 -43.55
C LYS A 7 -34.28 44.74 -44.11
N ARG A 8 -33.87 45.07 -45.35
CA ARG A 8 -32.65 44.50 -45.97
C ARG A 8 -31.35 45.10 -45.41
N HIS A 9 -31.37 46.33 -44.91
CA HIS A 9 -30.18 46.97 -44.33
C HIS A 9 -29.91 46.48 -42.90
N MET A 10 -30.97 46.23 -42.11
CA MET A 10 -30.85 45.72 -40.76
C MET A 10 -30.32 44.27 -40.73
N LEU A 11 -30.74 43.43 -41.70
CA LEU A 11 -30.23 42.06 -41.84
C LEU A 11 -28.75 42.01 -42.25
N ARG A 12 -28.31 42.94 -43.10
CA ARG A 12 -26.91 43.07 -43.52
C ARG A 12 -26.01 43.58 -42.39
N ALA A 13 -26.51 44.50 -41.56
CA ALA A 13 -25.78 44.98 -40.38
C ALA A 13 -25.59 43.88 -39.33
N LEU A 14 -26.61 43.03 -39.12
CA LEU A 14 -26.53 41.91 -38.19
C LEU A 14 -25.51 40.85 -38.64
N LEU A 15 -25.47 40.55 -39.94
CA LEU A 15 -24.54 39.56 -40.51
C LEU A 15 -23.08 40.03 -40.43
N LEU A 16 -22.83 41.33 -40.68
CA LEU A 16 -21.50 41.93 -40.55
C LEU A 16 -21.01 41.96 -39.10
N ALA A 17 -21.89 42.20 -38.13
CA ALA A 17 -21.56 42.15 -36.70
C ALA A 17 -21.19 40.72 -36.24
N SER A 18 -21.88 39.69 -36.74
CA SER A 18 -21.53 38.29 -36.42
C SER A 18 -20.19 37.84 -37.00
N ILE A 19 -19.81 38.34 -38.18
CA ILE A 19 -18.51 38.03 -38.81
C ILE A 19 -17.37 38.76 -38.07
N PHE A 20 -17.61 39.96 -37.55
CA PHE A 20 -16.62 40.70 -36.74
C PHE A 20 -16.39 40.05 -35.37
N LEU A 21 -17.45 39.51 -34.74
CA LEU A 21 -17.35 38.77 -33.47
C LEU A 21 -16.60 37.44 -33.62
N LEU A 22 -16.68 36.78 -34.77
CA LEU A 22 -15.93 35.55 -35.06
C LEU A 22 -14.44 35.80 -35.35
N LEU A 23 -14.08 36.99 -35.86
CA LEU A 23 -12.69 37.34 -36.19
C LEU A 23 -11.94 38.04 -35.04
N ALA A 24 -12.65 38.69 -34.11
CA ALA A 24 -12.04 39.35 -32.95
C ALA A 24 -11.83 38.41 -31.74
N GLY A 25 -12.32 37.17 -31.80
CA GLY A 25 -12.31 36.20 -30.70
C GLY A 25 -11.26 35.09 -30.83
N CYS A 26 -10.03 35.41 -31.24
CA CYS A 26 -8.90 34.48 -31.06
C CYS A 26 -7.60 35.24 -30.86
N GLN A 27 -7.58 36.14 -29.87
CA GLN A 27 -6.30 36.39 -29.20
C GLN A 27 -5.97 35.11 -28.43
N ILE A 28 -5.01 34.37 -28.96
CA ILE A 28 -4.26 33.37 -28.20
C ILE A 28 -3.60 34.14 -27.06
N THR A 29 -4.31 34.23 -25.94
CA THR A 29 -3.69 34.54 -24.67
C THR A 29 -2.65 33.45 -24.48
N HIS A 30 -1.38 33.81 -24.66
CA HIS A 30 -0.29 33.12 -23.98
C HIS A 30 -0.59 33.25 -22.48
N SER A 31 -1.45 32.37 -21.98
CA SER A 31 -1.41 31.99 -20.59
C SER A 31 -0.05 31.37 -20.44
N LYS A 32 0.92 32.18 -20.00
CA LYS A 32 1.85 31.70 -18.99
C LYS A 32 0.96 31.19 -17.87
N GLU A 33 0.52 29.94 -18.00
CA GLU A 33 0.42 29.08 -16.85
C GLU A 33 1.84 29.10 -16.27
N VAL A 34 2.08 30.07 -15.41
CA VAL A 34 2.82 29.80 -14.20
C VAL A 34 1.95 28.75 -13.51
N VAL A 35 2.11 27.50 -13.97
CA VAL A 35 1.81 26.33 -13.17
C VAL A 35 2.62 26.62 -11.93
N ASN A 36 1.94 27.11 -10.89
CA ASN A 36 2.46 27.12 -9.53
C ASN A 36 2.75 25.64 -9.25
N LYS A 37 3.93 25.18 -9.68
CA LYS A 37 4.50 23.92 -9.25
C LYS A 37 4.72 24.16 -7.77
N VAL A 38 3.72 23.77 -6.98
CA VAL A 38 3.83 23.69 -5.54
C VAL A 38 5.21 23.13 -5.25
N PRO A 39 6.06 23.83 -4.47
CA PRO A 39 7.39 23.34 -4.18
C PRO A 39 7.28 21.92 -3.68
N LYS A 40 7.93 20.98 -4.36
CA LYS A 40 7.93 19.59 -3.90
C LYS A 40 8.55 19.57 -2.50
N SER A 41 7.88 18.93 -1.56
CA SER A 41 8.46 18.69 -0.25
C SER A 41 9.72 17.83 -0.40
N PRO A 42 10.75 18.04 0.43
CA PRO A 42 11.92 17.17 0.46
C PRO A 42 11.52 15.70 0.63
N GLU A 43 12.08 14.81 -0.18
CA GLU A 43 11.79 13.37 -0.18
C GLU A 43 12.98 12.57 0.38
N SER A 44 12.67 11.60 1.24
CA SER A 44 13.53 10.49 1.62
C SER A 44 13.23 9.26 0.76
N THR A 45 14.19 8.34 0.67
CA THR A 45 14.05 7.08 -0.07
C THR A 45 14.36 5.88 0.81
N MET A 46 13.63 4.78 0.62
CA MET A 46 13.89 3.50 1.26
C MET A 46 13.90 2.37 0.22
N ALA A 47 14.95 1.55 0.22
CA ALA A 47 15.00 0.33 -0.57
C ALA A 47 14.29 -0.79 0.19
N VAL A 48 13.38 -1.48 -0.51
CA VAL A 48 12.45 -2.46 0.05
C VAL A 48 12.21 -3.55 -0.99
N LYS A 49 11.67 -4.70 -0.58
CA LYS A 49 11.25 -5.75 -1.51
C LYS A 49 9.73 -5.75 -1.64
N ASN A 50 9.20 -6.02 -2.82
CA ASN A 50 7.78 -6.26 -2.96
C ASN A 50 7.42 -7.59 -2.28
N LEU A 51 6.43 -7.61 -1.37
CA LEU A 51 6.10 -8.84 -0.64
C LEU A 51 5.65 -9.97 -1.57
N ALA A 52 4.85 -9.65 -2.59
CA ALA A 52 4.25 -10.64 -3.48
C ALA A 52 5.24 -11.20 -4.52
N THR A 53 6.24 -10.41 -4.93
CA THR A 53 7.15 -10.80 -6.02
C THR A 53 8.61 -10.98 -5.58
N GLY A 54 9.01 -10.45 -4.43
CA GLY A 54 10.39 -10.45 -3.94
C GLY A 54 11.32 -9.45 -4.66
N ASN A 55 10.83 -8.75 -5.68
CA ASN A 55 11.62 -7.79 -6.44
C ASN A 55 11.96 -6.56 -5.59
N GLU A 56 13.14 -6.00 -5.82
CA GLU A 56 13.55 -4.76 -5.15
C GLU A 56 12.82 -3.53 -5.73
N GLU A 57 12.39 -2.65 -4.84
CA GLU A 57 11.71 -1.39 -5.14
C GLU A 57 12.27 -0.26 -4.27
N LEU A 58 12.14 0.97 -4.77
CA LEU A 58 12.54 2.18 -4.03
C LEU A 58 11.31 3.03 -3.71
N VAL A 59 10.98 3.14 -2.43
CA VAL A 59 9.84 3.94 -1.96
C VAL A 59 10.30 5.35 -1.61
N ARG A 60 9.59 6.35 -2.12
CA ARG A 60 9.83 7.77 -1.84
C ARG A 60 8.78 8.30 -0.88
N TYR A 61 9.21 8.95 0.18
CA TYR A 61 8.32 9.45 1.24
C TYR A 61 8.82 10.76 1.82
N THR A 62 7.91 11.50 2.44
CA THR A 62 8.19 12.80 3.07
C THR A 62 7.97 12.74 4.58
N ALA A 63 7.20 11.76 5.06
CA ALA A 63 6.99 11.46 6.47
C ALA A 63 6.79 9.95 6.68
N SER A 64 7.13 9.44 7.85
CA SER A 64 6.94 8.04 8.24
C SER A 64 6.23 7.97 9.59
N GLU A 65 5.33 7.01 9.74
CA GLU A 65 4.57 6.77 10.96
C GLU A 65 4.50 5.27 11.23
N HIS A 66 4.57 4.86 12.49
CA HIS A 66 4.33 3.48 12.88
C HIS A 66 2.84 3.14 12.74
N ALA A 67 2.51 1.97 12.21
CA ALA A 67 1.12 1.53 12.03
C ALA A 67 0.73 0.39 12.98
N ILE A 68 1.52 -0.67 13.08
CA ILE A 68 1.28 -1.79 14.01
C ILE A 68 2.59 -2.54 14.28
N SER A 69 2.72 -3.18 15.44
CA SER A 69 3.74 -4.19 15.71
C SER A 69 3.14 -5.40 16.42
N SER A 70 3.64 -6.58 16.08
CA SER A 70 3.32 -7.83 16.75
C SER A 70 4.55 -8.74 16.74
N ASN A 71 4.56 -9.77 17.58
CA ASN A 71 5.60 -10.78 17.62
C ASN A 71 4.97 -12.17 17.61
N ILE A 72 5.61 -13.09 16.90
CA ILE A 72 5.17 -14.48 16.81
C ILE A 72 6.40 -15.33 17.05
N ASN A 73 6.43 -15.96 18.23
CA ASN A 73 7.58 -16.71 18.67
C ASN A 73 8.88 -15.90 18.56
N ASN A 74 9.80 -16.32 17.69
CA ASN A 74 11.08 -15.67 17.42
C ASN A 74 11.03 -14.64 16.29
N ILE A 75 9.85 -14.16 15.88
CA ILE A 75 9.72 -13.26 14.73
C ILE A 75 8.95 -12.01 15.13
N ASP A 76 9.63 -10.87 15.09
CA ASP A 76 9.00 -9.55 15.21
C ASP A 76 8.51 -9.09 13.83
N ILE A 77 7.30 -8.57 13.78
CA ILE A 77 6.67 -8.00 12.61
C ILE A 77 6.20 -6.58 12.96
N SER A 78 6.52 -5.60 12.13
CA SER A 78 5.96 -4.25 12.24
C SER A 78 5.55 -3.69 10.89
N ILE A 79 4.53 -2.85 10.86
CA ILE A 79 4.11 -2.11 9.68
C ILE A 79 4.34 -0.62 9.92
N GLU A 80 4.90 0.07 8.93
CA GLU A 80 5.04 1.52 8.90
C GLU A 80 4.31 2.10 7.69
N ALA A 81 3.65 3.23 7.91
CA ALA A 81 3.03 4.04 6.86
C ALA A 81 4.00 5.14 6.42
N LEU A 82 4.44 5.08 5.17
CA LEU A 82 5.29 6.08 4.54
C LEU A 82 4.44 7.03 3.69
N TYR A 83 4.22 8.25 4.17
CA TYR A 83 3.43 9.25 3.46
C TYR A 83 4.31 10.08 2.52
N ASN A 84 3.85 10.29 1.28
CA ASN A 84 4.46 11.20 0.31
C ASN A 84 3.51 12.37 0.01
N SER A 85 3.84 13.57 0.50
CA SER A 85 3.02 14.77 0.30
C SER A 85 2.95 15.24 -1.15
N ASN A 86 3.95 14.91 -1.99
CA ASN A 86 4.00 15.31 -3.40
C ASN A 86 2.97 14.57 -4.25
N ASN A 87 2.66 13.32 -3.92
CA ASN A 87 1.65 12.51 -4.61
C ASN A 87 0.41 12.17 -3.76
N LYS A 88 0.40 12.57 -2.48
CA LYS A 88 -0.67 12.36 -1.50
C LYS A 88 -1.04 10.89 -1.34
N LYS A 89 -0.04 10.02 -1.20
CA LYS A 89 -0.22 8.58 -1.00
C LYS A 89 0.55 8.09 0.23
N TYR A 90 -0.01 7.07 0.86
CA TYR A 90 0.59 6.25 1.91
C TYR A 90 1.09 4.96 1.28
N THR A 91 2.37 4.64 1.49
CA THR A 91 2.92 3.33 1.17
C THR A 91 3.13 2.57 2.47
N TYR A 92 2.51 1.41 2.59
CA TYR A 92 2.62 0.57 3.77
C TYR A 92 3.74 -0.44 3.57
N ILE A 93 4.70 -0.41 4.47
CA ILE A 93 5.83 -1.34 4.49
C ILE A 93 5.74 -2.21 5.72
N MET A 94 6.13 -3.48 5.59
CA MET A 94 6.27 -4.43 6.66
C MET A 94 7.74 -4.72 6.90
N LYS A 95 8.19 -4.61 8.15
CA LYS A 95 9.52 -4.98 8.60
C LYS A 95 9.41 -6.27 9.39
N MET A 96 10.30 -7.21 9.11
CA MET A 96 10.37 -8.50 9.79
C MET A 96 11.79 -8.77 10.28
N ARG A 97 11.90 -9.35 11.48
CA ARG A 97 13.18 -9.64 12.13
C ARG A 97 13.09 -10.92 12.97
N ASP A 98 14.08 -11.80 12.84
CA ASP A 98 14.30 -12.91 13.79
C ASP A 98 14.89 -12.34 15.10
N THR A 99 14.22 -12.60 16.23
CA THR A 99 14.65 -12.20 17.57
C THR A 99 15.46 -13.27 18.29
N GLY A 100 15.63 -14.44 17.67
CA GLY A 100 16.33 -15.58 18.25
C GLY A 100 15.45 -16.45 19.16
N PRO A 101 16.04 -17.46 19.81
CA PRO A 101 15.29 -18.45 20.59
C PRO A 101 14.52 -17.81 21.77
N ILE A 102 13.31 -18.29 22.04
CA ILE A 102 12.48 -17.80 23.14
C ILE A 102 12.97 -18.39 24.47
N GLU A 103 13.41 -17.53 25.39
CA GLU A 103 14.03 -17.93 26.65
C GLU A 103 13.10 -18.71 27.63
N ASN A 104 11.77 -18.66 27.44
CA ASN A 104 10.78 -19.17 28.42
C ASN A 104 9.71 -20.13 27.87
N GLN A 105 10.02 -20.93 26.84
CA GLN A 105 9.05 -21.87 26.21
C GLN A 105 8.72 -23.15 27.02
N GLY A 106 9.17 -23.27 28.28
CA GLY A 106 8.95 -24.47 29.09
C GLY A 106 9.77 -25.67 28.62
N LYS A 107 9.33 -26.90 28.95
CA LYS A 107 10.06 -28.17 28.69
C LYS A 107 10.32 -28.50 27.21
N ASN A 108 9.66 -27.77 26.31
CA ASN A 108 9.72 -27.97 24.88
C ASN A 108 10.50 -26.82 24.19
N GLY A 109 11.23 -25.99 24.93
CA GLY A 109 11.95 -24.83 24.35
C GLY A 109 13.46 -25.04 24.13
N PRO A 110 14.11 -24.22 23.28
CA PRO A 110 13.50 -23.19 22.43
C PRO A 110 13.33 -23.66 20.97
N TYR A 111 12.09 -23.77 20.49
CA TYR A 111 11.81 -24.03 19.07
C TYR A 111 11.93 -22.75 18.24
N ARG A 112 12.52 -22.88 17.07
CA ARG A 112 12.54 -21.83 16.03
C ARG A 112 11.49 -22.15 14.97
N TYR A 113 10.86 -21.12 14.43
CA TYR A 113 9.88 -21.25 13.37
C TYR A 113 10.34 -20.55 12.10
N LYS A 114 9.99 -21.13 10.95
CA LYS A 114 10.17 -20.57 9.61
C LYS A 114 8.81 -20.10 9.08
N ILE A 115 8.75 -18.89 8.51
CA ILE A 115 7.55 -18.43 7.80
C ILE A 115 7.49 -19.09 6.43
N LEU A 116 6.39 -19.80 6.17
CA LEU A 116 6.07 -20.38 4.86
C LEU A 116 5.29 -19.40 3.98
N ARG A 117 4.49 -18.52 4.59
CA ARG A 117 3.72 -17.50 3.90
C ARG A 117 3.28 -16.42 4.88
N ILE A 118 3.24 -15.18 4.42
CA ILE A 118 2.62 -14.08 5.15
C ILE A 118 1.64 -13.34 4.25
N THR A 119 0.50 -12.96 4.81
CA THR A 119 -0.51 -12.11 4.21
C THR A 119 -0.74 -10.95 5.17
N ALA A 120 -0.62 -9.71 4.69
CA ALA A 120 -0.76 -8.54 5.55
C ALA A 120 -1.46 -7.40 4.82
N GLY A 121 -2.34 -6.71 5.55
CA GLY A 121 -2.99 -5.48 5.11
C GLY A 121 -4.35 -5.29 5.78
N VAL A 122 -5.22 -4.50 5.20
CA VAL A 122 -6.49 -4.06 5.75
C VAL A 122 -7.64 -5.03 5.42
N GLU A 123 -8.65 -5.18 6.27
CA GLU A 123 -9.92 -5.84 5.91
C GLU A 123 -11.17 -5.08 6.40
N ALA A 124 -11.89 -4.37 5.52
CA ALA A 124 -13.24 -3.84 5.77
C ALA A 124 -14.30 -4.28 4.75
N ASP A 125 -15.53 -4.40 5.24
CA ASP A 125 -16.43 -5.51 4.94
C ASP A 125 -17.65 -5.17 4.05
N ASN A 126 -18.27 -6.24 3.53
CA ASN A 126 -19.12 -6.32 2.34
C ASN A 126 -20.57 -5.85 2.49
N SER A 127 -21.01 -5.46 3.67
CA SER A 127 -22.32 -4.85 3.83
C SER A 127 -22.28 -3.32 3.72
N THR A 128 -21.09 -2.71 3.79
CA THR A 128 -20.93 -1.28 4.10
C THR A 128 -20.10 -0.49 3.09
N GLY A 129 -19.34 -1.15 2.23
CA GLY A 129 -18.77 -0.53 1.02
C GLY A 129 -17.40 0.14 1.18
N GLN A 130 -16.53 -0.39 2.04
CA GLN A 130 -15.14 0.07 2.18
C GLN A 130 -14.16 -1.10 2.32
N TYR A 131 -12.85 -0.80 2.41
CA TYR A 131 -11.78 -1.64 1.89
C TYR A 131 -11.26 -2.80 2.72
N LYS A 132 -11.03 -3.93 2.04
CA LYS A 132 -10.06 -4.98 2.36
C LYS A 132 -8.82 -4.87 1.45
N ILE A 133 -7.63 -4.54 1.94
CA ILE A 133 -6.37 -4.51 1.18
C ILE A 133 -5.40 -5.57 1.70
N TYR A 134 -4.90 -6.49 0.87
CA TYR A 134 -3.84 -7.42 1.30
C TYR A 134 -2.71 -7.54 0.31
N ALA A 135 -1.51 -7.81 0.83
CA ALA A 135 -0.40 -8.37 0.09
C ALA A 135 -0.03 -9.73 0.68
N SER A 136 0.23 -10.71 -0.18
CA SER A 136 0.59 -12.06 0.25
C SER A 136 1.87 -12.50 -0.44
N SER A 137 2.81 -13.05 0.33
CA SER A 137 4.01 -13.67 -0.23
C SER A 137 3.63 -14.94 -1.00
N PRO A 138 4.45 -15.39 -1.98
CA PRO A 138 4.32 -16.74 -2.51
C PRO A 138 4.49 -17.76 -1.37
N LEU A 139 3.88 -18.93 -1.52
CA LEU A 139 4.16 -20.05 -0.62
C LEU A 139 5.58 -20.53 -0.88
N TYR A 140 6.43 -20.47 0.14
CA TYR A 140 7.79 -21.01 0.05
C TYR A 140 7.71 -22.52 0.25
N LYS A 141 7.99 -23.30 -0.80
CA LYS A 141 8.05 -24.77 -0.76
C LYS A 141 9.50 -25.23 -0.65
N ASP A 142 9.69 -26.40 -0.05
CA ASP A 142 10.93 -27.18 -0.03
C ASP A 142 12.11 -26.59 0.75
N GLY A 143 11.84 -25.96 1.90
CA GLY A 143 12.89 -25.68 2.89
C GLY A 143 14.03 -24.77 2.44
N ALA A 144 13.89 -24.09 1.30
CA ALA A 144 14.77 -22.98 0.94
C ALA A 144 14.73 -21.99 2.12
N GLU A 145 15.88 -21.71 2.73
CA GLU A 145 16.04 -20.77 3.85
C GLU A 145 15.64 -19.36 3.42
N TYR A 146 14.35 -19.11 3.28
CA TYR A 146 13.82 -17.77 3.19
C TYR A 146 13.64 -17.28 4.61
N LYS A 147 14.73 -16.75 5.15
CA LYS A 147 14.66 -15.79 6.23
C LYS A 147 13.94 -14.58 5.66
N LEU A 148 12.64 -14.51 5.92
CA LEU A 148 11.84 -13.32 5.69
C LEU A 148 12.26 -12.25 6.71
N GLU A 149 13.51 -11.84 6.65
CA GLU A 149 14.06 -10.69 7.34
C GLU A 149 14.15 -9.52 6.35
N GLY A 150 13.95 -8.31 6.85
CA GLY A 150 14.06 -7.09 6.06
C GLY A 150 12.74 -6.35 5.91
N SER A 151 12.69 -5.45 4.92
CA SER A 151 11.57 -4.53 4.70
C SER A 151 10.87 -4.82 3.38
N TYR A 152 9.55 -4.95 3.44
CA TYR A 152 8.70 -5.37 2.34
C TYR A 152 7.59 -4.35 2.08
N VAL A 153 7.34 -3.98 0.83
CA VAL A 153 6.14 -3.21 0.47
C VAL A 153 4.94 -4.14 0.47
N LEU A 154 3.89 -3.73 1.18
CA LEU A 154 2.59 -4.36 1.14
C LEU A 154 1.77 -3.75 0.01
N PHE A 155 1.43 -2.47 0.13
CA PHE A 155 0.57 -1.76 -0.82
C PHE A 155 0.72 -0.23 -0.69
N THR A 156 0.09 0.49 -1.62
CA THR A 156 0.00 1.96 -1.60
C THR A 156 -1.44 2.39 -1.76
N ASP A 157 -1.91 3.31 -0.91
CA ASP A 157 -3.26 3.87 -0.98
C ASP A 157 -3.25 5.40 -0.78
N LYS A 158 -4.35 6.08 -1.13
CA LYS A 158 -4.58 7.49 -0.79
C LYS A 158 -5.19 7.65 0.59
N GLN A 159 -5.93 6.64 1.06
CA GLN A 159 -6.52 6.56 2.38
C GLN A 159 -5.44 6.17 3.40
N LYS A 160 -5.46 6.85 4.54
CA LYS A 160 -4.74 6.39 5.73
C LYS A 160 -5.61 5.37 6.46
N PHE A 161 -5.01 4.22 6.76
CA PHE A 161 -5.55 3.18 7.63
C PHE A 161 -4.95 3.28 9.03
N LEU A 162 -5.75 2.92 10.03
CA LEU A 162 -5.41 2.86 11.45
C LEU A 162 -4.99 1.44 11.85
N GLU A 163 -4.28 1.32 12.97
CA GLU A 163 -3.73 0.06 13.50
C GLU A 163 -4.78 -1.05 13.56
N GLU A 164 -5.93 -0.76 14.15
CA GLU A 164 -7.04 -1.67 14.37
C GLU A 164 -7.69 -2.22 13.09
N GLN A 165 -7.34 -1.67 11.93
CA GLN A 165 -7.89 -2.08 10.63
C GLN A 165 -7.00 -3.10 9.92
N PHE A 166 -5.78 -3.32 10.42
CA PHE A 166 -4.84 -4.27 9.84
C PHE A 166 -5.11 -5.68 10.36
N LEU A 167 -5.16 -6.63 9.42
CA LEU A 167 -4.98 -8.04 9.65
C LEU A 167 -3.60 -8.44 9.14
N ILE A 168 -2.88 -9.19 9.98
CA ILE A 168 -1.74 -9.97 9.56
C ILE A 168 -2.12 -11.44 9.74
N GLU A 169 -1.77 -12.25 8.77
CA GLU A 169 -1.91 -13.69 8.80
C GLU A 169 -0.60 -14.31 8.38
N ALA A 170 -0.08 -15.25 9.16
CA ALA A 170 1.17 -15.92 8.81
C ALA A 170 1.07 -17.42 9.04
N PHE A 171 1.65 -18.17 8.10
CA PHE A 171 1.79 -19.60 8.09
C PHE A 171 3.23 -19.95 8.42
N PHE A 172 3.40 -20.79 9.43
CA PHE A 172 4.71 -21.16 9.96
C PHE A 172 4.92 -22.64 9.93
N THR A 173 6.19 -23.04 9.97
CA THR A 173 6.58 -24.40 10.26
C THR A 173 7.72 -24.44 11.26
N ASN A 174 7.88 -25.56 11.96
CA ASN A 174 9.02 -25.78 12.85
C ASN A 174 10.32 -25.86 12.03
N ASP A 175 11.33 -25.08 12.45
CA ASP A 175 12.68 -25.13 11.87
C ASP A 175 13.42 -26.40 12.32
N GLU A 176 13.13 -26.86 13.54
CA GLU A 176 13.73 -28.05 14.17
C GLU A 176 12.65 -29.07 14.59
N PRO A 177 12.99 -30.36 14.68
CA PRO A 177 12.10 -31.42 15.19
C PRO A 177 11.45 -31.08 16.53
N ILE A 178 10.15 -31.33 16.64
CA ILE A 178 9.43 -31.38 17.91
C ILE A 178 9.30 -32.87 18.24
N ASP A 179 10.13 -33.36 19.17
CA ASP A 179 10.28 -34.79 19.52
C ASP A 179 10.86 -35.65 18.37
N ASP A 180 10.56 -36.96 18.32
CA ASP A 180 10.98 -37.89 17.24
C ASP A 180 10.30 -37.60 15.87
N ARG A 181 9.73 -36.41 15.67
CA ARG A 181 9.04 -36.02 14.44
C ARG A 181 9.97 -35.27 13.50
N GLU A 182 9.84 -35.53 12.21
CA GLU A 182 10.67 -34.87 11.19
C GLU A 182 10.47 -33.34 11.17
N PRO A 183 11.48 -32.55 10.76
CA PRO A 183 11.31 -31.12 10.52
C PRO A 183 10.17 -30.85 9.53
N GLY A 184 9.42 -29.76 9.72
CA GLY A 184 8.32 -29.42 8.81
C GLY A 184 6.97 -30.10 9.14
N THR A 185 6.90 -30.94 10.18
CA THR A 185 5.70 -31.71 10.50
C THR A 185 4.62 -30.92 11.25
N LEU A 186 4.95 -29.79 11.88
CA LEU A 186 3.96 -28.92 12.50
C LEU A 186 3.83 -27.64 11.67
N THR A 187 2.64 -27.41 11.12
CA THR A 187 2.28 -26.15 10.47
C THR A 187 1.34 -25.37 11.38
N LEU A 188 1.66 -24.12 11.66
CA LEU A 188 0.83 -23.25 12.49
C LEU A 188 0.27 -22.11 11.65
N ARG A 189 -0.98 -21.72 11.96
CA ARG A 189 -1.63 -20.55 11.36
C ARG A 189 -1.94 -19.54 12.47
N GLY A 190 -1.37 -18.34 12.34
CA GLY A 190 -1.64 -17.23 13.25
C GLY A 190 -2.47 -16.15 12.58
N TYR A 191 -3.50 -15.65 13.29
CA TYR A 191 -4.27 -14.47 12.92
C TYR A 191 -4.04 -13.36 13.94
N PHE A 192 -3.81 -12.14 13.46
CA PHE A 192 -3.48 -11.00 14.30
C PHE A 192 -4.50 -9.88 14.11
N GLU A 193 -5.51 -9.87 14.98
CA GLU A 193 -6.50 -8.78 15.15
C GLU A 193 -6.85 -8.61 16.63
N SER A 194 -6.41 -7.55 17.30
CA SER A 194 -6.82 -7.14 18.68
C SER A 194 -6.98 -8.25 19.76
N GLY A 195 -6.39 -9.43 19.54
CA GLY A 195 -6.74 -10.69 20.19
C GLY A 195 -6.02 -11.82 19.46
N GLU A 196 -4.78 -12.09 19.87
CA GLU A 196 -3.93 -13.10 19.26
C GLU A 196 -4.58 -14.49 19.36
N SER A 197 -4.66 -15.21 18.24
CA SER A 197 -5.08 -16.61 18.23
C SER A 197 -4.13 -17.43 17.37
N ILE A 198 -3.47 -18.41 18.00
CA ILE A 198 -2.70 -19.44 17.31
C ILE A 198 -3.62 -20.64 17.11
N LEU A 199 -3.83 -21.02 15.86
CA LEU A 199 -4.54 -22.25 15.50
C LEU A 199 -3.52 -23.36 15.21
N TYR A 200 -3.78 -24.53 15.78
CA TYR A 200 -3.07 -25.77 15.51
C TYR A 200 -3.87 -26.55 14.47
N ASP A 201 -3.21 -27.01 13.42
CA ASP A 201 -3.77 -27.93 12.42
C ASP A 201 -3.13 -29.32 12.58
#